data_AF-F4AYG5-F1
#
_entry.id   AF-F4AYG5-F1
#
_cell.length_a   1.000
_cell.length_b   1.000
_cell.length_c   1.000
_cell.angle_alpha   90.00
_cell.angle_beta   90.00
_cell.angle_gamma   90.00
#
_symmetry.space_group_name_H-M   'P 1'
#
loop_
_entity.id
_entity.type
_entity.pdbx_description
1 polymer ?
#
loop_
_entity_poly.entity_id
_entity_poly.type
_entity_poly.pdbx_seq_one_letter_code
_entity_poly.pdbx_strand_id
1 'polypeptide(L)'
;MTNHQSTQKLDKKINILTTYAVVSALVFSAFALSSFSKKDNNKSYDELIVKKLTVIGEDNLPRMVLSNEDRQHSGRMNGKEMDRRERPSGIIFFNNEGDECGGLVYKTKIKNGKVTSGMSFTMDNYKDDQVVQILNDEYYKDGKAYIKRGISINQYPIGSNMEKRNNKLMKLRSIEDDEERKQKINELMENEGPVNRLFIGKTKGNSSGLFLAGPDGAPKMMIYVDDKGNPKIQTFNKNGEIKDLLEVE
;
A
#
# COMPACT_ATOMS: atom_id res chain seq x y z
N MET A 1 -34.03 9.80 -87.48
CA MET A 1 -33.79 10.67 -86.30
C MET A 1 -34.11 9.99 -84.95
N THR A 2 -34.75 8.82 -84.92
CA THR A 2 -35.19 8.12 -83.69
C THR A 2 -34.08 7.37 -82.94
N ASN A 3 -33.04 6.86 -83.64
CA ASN A 3 -31.98 6.07 -83.01
C ASN A 3 -31.02 6.89 -82.12
N HIS A 4 -30.73 8.13 -82.51
CA HIS A 4 -29.80 9.03 -81.79
C HIS A 4 -30.40 9.56 -80.47
N GLN A 5 -31.71 9.85 -80.45
CA GLN A 5 -32.42 10.27 -79.23
C GLN A 5 -32.58 9.12 -78.23
N SER A 6 -32.68 7.87 -78.71
CA SER A 6 -32.74 6.69 -77.85
C SER A 6 -31.39 6.42 -77.17
N THR A 7 -30.29 6.54 -77.92
CA THR A 7 -28.92 6.41 -77.38
C THR A 7 -28.61 7.50 -76.36
N GLN A 8 -28.92 8.77 -76.64
CA GLN A 8 -28.74 9.86 -75.67
C GLN A 8 -29.53 9.67 -74.37
N LYS A 9 -30.76 9.14 -74.44
CA LYS A 9 -31.57 8.80 -73.26
C LYS A 9 -30.97 7.62 -72.48
N LEU A 10 -30.40 6.64 -73.18
CA LEU A 10 -29.74 5.50 -72.58
C LEU A 10 -28.43 5.91 -71.88
N ASP A 11 -27.60 6.72 -72.52
CA ASP A 11 -26.35 7.26 -71.96
C ASP A 11 -26.62 8.08 -70.70
N LYS A 12 -27.69 8.89 -70.70
CA LYS A 12 -28.10 9.64 -69.51
C LYS A 12 -28.51 8.73 -68.36
N LYS A 13 -29.25 7.64 -68.64
CA LYS A 13 -29.63 6.64 -67.62
C LYS A 13 -28.42 5.88 -67.10
N ILE A 14 -27.49 5.48 -67.97
CA ILE A 14 -26.25 4.82 -67.60
C ILE A 14 -25.42 5.74 -66.71
N ASN A 15 -25.24 7.02 -67.09
CA ASN A 15 -24.49 7.98 -66.28
C ASN A 15 -25.11 8.20 -64.89
N ILE A 16 -26.45 8.26 -64.80
CA ILE A 16 -27.14 8.33 -63.50
C ILE A 16 -26.89 7.06 -62.68
N LEU A 17 -26.99 5.89 -63.30
CA LEU A 17 -26.80 4.60 -62.63
C LEU A 17 -25.34 4.42 -62.16
N THR A 18 -24.37 4.81 -63.00
CA THR A 18 -22.94 4.82 -62.67
C THR A 18 -22.65 5.78 -61.53
N THR A 19 -23.23 6.99 -61.56
CA THR A 19 -23.10 7.96 -60.47
C THR A 19 -23.67 7.39 -59.17
N TYR A 20 -24.87 6.79 -59.23
CA TYR A 20 -25.48 6.14 -58.08
C TYR A 20 -24.61 5.01 -57.53
N ALA A 21 -24.11 4.12 -58.38
CA ALA A 21 -23.26 3.01 -57.98
C ALA A 21 -21.97 3.50 -57.31
N VAL A 22 -21.29 4.50 -57.88
CA VAL A 22 -20.07 5.09 -57.30
C VAL A 22 -20.35 5.74 -55.95
N VAL A 23 -21.41 6.55 -55.85
CA VAL A 23 -21.79 7.21 -54.59
C VAL A 23 -22.15 6.16 -53.53
N SER A 24 -22.94 5.14 -53.89
CA SER A 24 -23.31 4.06 -52.98
C SER A 24 -22.09 3.28 -52.50
N ALA A 25 -21.13 2.99 -53.38
CA ALA A 25 -19.90 2.29 -53.04
C ALA A 25 -19.03 3.13 -52.10
N LEU A 26 -18.87 4.43 -52.36
CA LEU A 26 -18.13 5.34 -51.49
C LEU A 26 -18.76 5.45 -50.10
N VAL A 27 -20.10 5.55 -50.02
CA VAL A 27 -20.82 5.56 -48.74
C VAL A 27 -20.62 4.23 -48.00
N PHE A 28 -20.77 3.09 -48.68
CA PHE A 28 -20.56 1.77 -48.07
C PHE A 28 -19.13 1.58 -47.58
N SER A 29 -18.13 1.99 -48.37
CA SER A 29 -16.71 1.95 -48.00
C SER A 29 -16.43 2.86 -46.80
N ALA A 30 -17.01 4.05 -46.74
CA ALA A 30 -16.87 4.95 -45.59
C ALA A 30 -17.46 4.33 -44.31
N PHE A 31 -18.66 3.72 -44.39
CA PHE A 31 -19.27 3.00 -43.28
C PHE A 31 -18.41 1.81 -42.83
N ALA A 32 -17.94 0.97 -43.77
CA ALA A 32 -17.10 -0.18 -43.46
C ALA A 32 -15.79 0.25 -42.77
N LEU A 33 -15.11 1.28 -43.29
CA LEU A 33 -13.85 1.79 -42.73
C LEU A 33 -14.04 2.46 -41.36
N SER A 34 -15.18 3.11 -41.11
CA SER A 34 -15.48 3.71 -39.80
C SER A 34 -15.58 2.68 -38.66
N SER A 35 -16.04 1.46 -38.97
CA SER A 35 -16.16 0.37 -37.99
C SER A 35 -14.81 -0.23 -37.57
N PHE A 36 -13.75 -0.01 -38.35
CA PHE A 36 -12.39 -0.48 -38.04
C PHE A 36 -11.56 0.55 -37.25
N SER A 37 -12.08 1.76 -37.03
CA SER A 37 -11.46 2.69 -36.09
C SER A 37 -11.68 2.18 -34.67
N LYS A 38 -10.71 1.41 -34.15
CA LYS A 38 -10.55 1.18 -32.72
C LYS A 38 -10.40 2.55 -32.05
N LYS A 39 -11.50 3.08 -31.53
CA LYS A 39 -11.45 4.23 -30.64
C LYS A 39 -10.84 3.72 -29.34
N ASP A 40 -9.67 4.22 -28.99
CA ASP A 40 -9.16 4.07 -27.62
C ASP A 40 -10.24 4.64 -26.69
N ASN A 41 -10.88 3.75 -25.93
CA ASN A 41 -11.94 4.11 -24.97
C ASN A 41 -11.35 4.71 -23.69
N ASN A 42 -10.28 5.50 -23.83
CA ASN A 42 -9.68 6.24 -22.73
C ASN A 42 -10.71 7.27 -22.27
N LYS A 43 -11.25 7.05 -21.07
CA LYS A 43 -12.12 8.02 -20.41
C LYS A 43 -11.24 8.98 -19.64
N SER A 44 -11.36 10.26 -19.94
CA SER A 44 -10.78 11.33 -19.14
C SER A 44 -11.88 11.90 -18.23
N TYR A 45 -11.51 12.17 -16.98
CA TYR A 45 -12.37 12.81 -16.00
C TYR A 45 -11.56 13.94 -15.37
N ASP A 46 -12.18 15.11 -15.19
CA ASP A 46 -11.56 16.21 -14.44
C ASP A 46 -11.50 15.87 -12.94
N GLU A 47 -12.55 15.21 -12.42
CA GLU A 47 -12.67 14.79 -11.03
C GLU A 47 -13.36 13.43 -10.93
N LEU A 48 -12.90 12.59 -9.98
CA LEU A 48 -13.51 11.31 -9.64
C LEU A 48 -13.87 11.25 -8.15
N ILE A 49 -15.14 11.48 -7.83
CA ILE A 49 -15.67 11.38 -6.46
C ILE A 49 -16.24 9.98 -6.21
N VAL A 50 -15.49 9.15 -5.50
CA VAL A 50 -15.86 7.74 -5.23
C VAL A 50 -15.56 7.36 -3.78
N LYS A 51 -16.31 6.39 -3.25
CA LYS A 51 -16.04 5.83 -1.91
C LYS A 51 -14.90 4.80 -1.90
N LYS A 52 -14.66 4.17 -3.06
CA LYS A 52 -13.66 3.14 -3.27
C LYS A 52 -13.31 3.06 -4.77
N LEU A 53 -12.02 2.93 -5.04
CA LEU A 53 -11.44 2.61 -6.34
C LEU A 53 -10.63 1.31 -6.19
N THR A 54 -10.94 0.31 -7.01
CA THR A 54 -10.18 -0.95 -7.06
C THR A 54 -9.54 -1.08 -8.43
N VAL A 55 -8.22 -1.27 -8.45
CA VAL A 55 -7.49 -1.69 -9.64
C VAL A 55 -7.32 -3.21 -9.57
N ILE A 56 -7.73 -3.89 -10.63
CA ILE A 56 -7.61 -5.34 -10.79
C ILE A 56 -6.64 -5.68 -11.93
N GLY A 57 -6.01 -6.85 -11.85
CA GLY A 57 -5.28 -7.44 -12.98
C GLY A 57 -6.22 -8.15 -13.95
N GLU A 58 -5.68 -8.61 -15.08
CA GLU A 58 -6.38 -9.44 -16.08
C GLU A 58 -6.89 -10.78 -15.49
N ASP A 59 -6.28 -11.22 -14.40
CA ASP A 59 -6.66 -12.39 -13.59
C ASP A 59 -7.85 -12.10 -12.65
N ASN A 60 -8.41 -10.89 -12.68
CA ASN A 60 -9.43 -10.37 -11.77
C ASN A 60 -9.00 -10.29 -10.29
N LEU A 61 -7.70 -10.39 -10.00
CA LEU A 61 -7.18 -10.21 -8.65
C LEU A 61 -6.87 -8.73 -8.38
N PRO A 62 -7.00 -8.26 -7.12
CA PRO A 62 -6.68 -6.88 -6.79
C PRO A 62 -5.18 -6.59 -7.00
N ARG A 63 -4.88 -5.33 -7.33
CA ARG A 63 -3.52 -4.76 -7.38
C ARG A 63 -3.39 -3.55 -6.47
N MET A 64 -4.47 -2.77 -6.39
CA MET A 64 -4.55 -1.60 -5.52
C MET A 64 -6.00 -1.36 -5.11
N VAL A 65 -6.23 -1.06 -3.84
CA VAL A 65 -7.54 -0.62 -3.34
C VAL A 65 -7.37 0.71 -2.61
N LEU A 66 -7.87 1.81 -3.19
CA LEU A 66 -8.01 3.10 -2.53
C LEU A 66 -9.44 3.24 -1.99
N SER A 67 -9.63 3.47 -0.71
CA SER A 67 -10.98 3.60 -0.13
C SER A 67 -11.03 4.34 1.19
N ASN A 68 -12.25 4.70 1.58
CA ASN A 68 -12.54 5.15 2.94
C ASN A 68 -12.50 3.99 3.96
N GLU A 69 -12.52 4.32 5.23
CA GLU A 69 -12.43 3.42 6.39
C GLU A 69 -13.54 2.34 6.41
N ASP A 70 -14.74 2.66 5.92
CA ASP A 70 -15.88 1.74 5.91
C ASP A 70 -15.81 0.66 4.82
N ARG A 71 -15.05 0.93 3.75
CA ARG A 71 -14.95 0.08 2.53
C ARG A 71 -13.55 -0.48 2.31
N GLN A 72 -12.66 -0.31 3.29
CA GLN A 72 -11.29 -0.76 3.21
C GLN A 72 -11.19 -2.27 2.98
N HIS A 73 -10.22 -2.68 2.17
CA HIS A 73 -9.99 -4.09 1.91
C HIS A 73 -9.55 -4.79 3.20
N SER A 74 -10.11 -5.97 3.47
CA SER A 74 -9.83 -6.72 4.69
C SER A 74 -8.46 -7.40 4.68
N GLY A 75 -7.87 -7.51 3.49
CA GLY A 75 -6.57 -8.11 3.21
C GLY A 75 -6.73 -9.46 2.51
N ARG A 76 -5.70 -9.89 1.80
CA ARG A 76 -5.67 -11.18 1.10
C ARG A 76 -4.30 -11.81 1.29
N MET A 77 -4.24 -13.11 1.56
CA MET A 77 -3.00 -13.84 1.77
C MET A 77 -3.17 -15.31 1.41
N ASN A 78 -2.19 -15.90 0.73
CA ASN A 78 -2.21 -17.29 0.28
C ASN A 78 -3.51 -17.64 -0.46
N GLY A 79 -4.00 -16.71 -1.29
CA GLY A 79 -5.21 -16.90 -2.07
C GLY A 79 -6.54 -16.85 -1.29
N LYS A 80 -6.51 -16.50 0.00
CA LYS A 80 -7.69 -16.35 0.86
C LYS A 80 -7.91 -14.90 1.27
N GLU A 81 -9.17 -14.48 1.26
CA GLU A 81 -9.57 -13.22 1.90
C GLU A 81 -9.43 -13.32 3.42
N MET A 82 -8.94 -12.26 4.04
CA MET A 82 -8.90 -12.14 5.49
C MET A 82 -10.25 -11.69 6.04
N ASP A 83 -10.50 -12.01 7.31
CA ASP A 83 -11.70 -11.57 8.02
C ASP A 83 -11.83 -10.04 8.04
N ARG A 84 -13.09 -9.58 8.04
CA ARG A 84 -13.39 -8.15 8.09
C ARG A 84 -12.81 -7.53 9.36
N ARG A 85 -12.01 -6.47 9.18
CA ARG A 85 -11.40 -5.72 10.27
C ARG A 85 -11.54 -4.21 10.06
N GLU A 86 -11.65 -3.46 11.16
CA GLU A 86 -11.60 -2.00 11.10
C GLU A 86 -10.20 -1.55 10.69
N ARG A 87 -10.12 -0.77 9.60
CA ARG A 87 -8.88 -0.17 9.11
C ARG A 87 -9.11 1.29 8.77
N PRO A 88 -8.09 2.16 8.88
CA PRO A 88 -8.21 3.53 8.41
C PRO A 88 -8.38 3.59 6.88
N SER A 89 -8.84 4.75 6.41
CA SER A 89 -8.84 5.09 4.99
C SER A 89 -7.42 5.08 4.41
N GLY A 90 -7.33 4.80 3.10
CA GLY A 90 -6.06 4.78 2.38
C GLY A 90 -6.01 3.77 1.26
N ILE A 91 -4.78 3.40 0.88
CA ILE A 91 -4.43 2.49 -0.20
C ILE A 91 -3.89 1.18 0.38
N ILE A 92 -4.41 0.04 -0.08
CA ILE A 92 -3.81 -1.28 0.14
C ILE A 92 -3.24 -1.78 -1.18
N PHE A 93 -2.00 -2.27 -1.16
CA PHE A 93 -1.29 -2.81 -2.32
C PHE A 93 -1.30 -4.33 -2.31
N PHE A 94 -1.37 -4.92 -3.50
CA PHE A 94 -1.37 -6.36 -3.70
C PHE A 94 -0.35 -6.74 -4.76
N ASN A 95 0.34 -7.86 -4.53
CA ASN A 95 1.29 -8.41 -5.49
C ASN A 95 0.56 -9.13 -6.66
N ASN A 96 1.32 -9.74 -7.56
CA ASN A 96 0.80 -10.48 -8.71
C ASN A 96 0.04 -11.76 -8.34
N GLU A 97 0.22 -12.30 -7.14
CA GLU A 97 -0.60 -13.41 -6.59
C GLU A 97 -1.90 -12.90 -5.97
N GLY A 98 -2.11 -11.58 -5.93
CA GLY A 98 -3.22 -10.92 -5.25
C GLY A 98 -3.06 -10.85 -3.74
N ASP A 99 -1.90 -11.17 -3.18
CA ASP A 99 -1.66 -11.10 -1.73
C ASP A 99 -1.27 -9.67 -1.32
N GLU A 100 -1.79 -9.21 -0.17
CA GLU A 100 -1.47 -7.91 0.42
C GLU A 100 0.04 -7.82 0.68
N CYS A 101 0.68 -6.74 0.21
CA CYS A 101 2.12 -6.53 0.30
C CYS A 101 2.51 -5.15 0.87
N GLY A 102 1.55 -4.48 1.51
CA GLY A 102 1.73 -3.18 2.12
C GLY A 102 0.55 -2.24 1.91
N GLY A 103 0.69 -1.01 2.39
CA GLY A 103 -0.36 -0.01 2.27
C GLY A 103 0.08 1.38 2.70
N LEU A 104 -0.68 2.38 2.25
CA LEU A 104 -0.62 3.75 2.73
C LEU A 104 -1.93 4.03 3.47
N VAL A 105 -1.87 4.18 4.78
CA VAL A 105 -3.05 4.44 5.61
C VAL A 105 -2.89 5.74 6.39
N TYR A 106 -3.99 6.43 6.61
CA TYR A 106 -4.04 7.66 7.41
C TYR A 106 -5.25 7.62 8.33
N LYS A 107 -5.04 8.05 9.57
CA LYS A 107 -6.02 7.97 10.65
C LYS A 107 -6.02 9.25 11.44
N THR A 108 -7.21 9.73 11.78
CA THR A 108 -7.41 10.67 12.88
C THR A 108 -8.51 10.15 13.79
N LYS A 109 -8.29 10.21 15.10
CA LYS A 109 -9.28 9.83 16.12
C LYS A 109 -9.19 10.81 17.29
N ILE A 110 -10.33 11.41 17.63
CA ILE A 110 -10.47 12.26 18.81
C ILE A 110 -11.36 11.53 19.81
N LYS A 111 -10.88 11.35 21.05
CA LYS A 111 -11.66 10.71 22.13
C LYS A 111 -11.25 11.28 23.48
N ASN A 112 -12.21 11.80 24.24
CA ASN A 112 -12.01 12.31 25.60
C ASN A 112 -10.84 13.32 25.69
N GLY A 113 -10.81 14.30 24.78
CA GLY A 113 -9.74 15.31 24.72
C GLY A 113 -8.37 14.79 24.25
N LYS A 114 -8.27 13.51 23.89
CA LYS A 114 -7.06 12.92 23.29
C LYS A 114 -7.18 12.91 21.78
N VAL A 115 -6.10 13.28 21.11
CA VAL A 115 -6.00 13.22 19.65
C VAL A 115 -4.97 12.17 19.27
N THR A 116 -5.35 11.24 18.41
CA THR A 116 -4.44 10.36 17.68
C THR A 116 -4.52 10.75 16.22
N SER A 117 -3.39 11.13 15.63
CA SER A 117 -3.27 11.35 14.19
C SER A 117 -2.06 10.60 13.68
N GLY A 118 -2.17 9.98 12.51
CA GLY A 118 -1.02 9.32 11.94
C GLY A 118 -1.20 8.90 10.50
N MET A 119 -0.05 8.69 9.86
CA MET A 119 0.07 8.16 8.53
C MET A 119 1.15 7.08 8.53
N SER A 120 0.89 5.96 7.87
CA SER A 120 1.83 4.85 7.74
C SER A 120 1.87 4.41 6.30
N PHE A 121 3.07 4.41 5.70
CA PHE A 121 3.35 3.73 4.45
C PHE A 121 4.19 2.49 4.75
N THR A 122 3.68 1.32 4.39
CA THR A 122 4.28 0.02 4.72
C THR A 122 4.62 -0.78 3.49
N MET A 123 5.70 -1.54 3.61
CA MET A 123 6.03 -2.65 2.75
C MET A 123 6.14 -3.90 3.61
N ASP A 124 5.37 -4.91 3.23
CA ASP A 124 5.28 -6.14 3.98
C ASP A 124 6.34 -7.14 3.49
N ASN A 125 6.78 -8.03 4.37
CA ASN A 125 7.64 -9.13 3.95
C ASN A 125 6.86 -10.06 3.02
N TYR A 126 7.55 -10.87 2.20
CA TYR A 126 6.85 -11.90 1.45
C TYR A 126 6.16 -12.90 2.40
N LYS A 127 4.82 -12.95 2.33
CA LYS A 127 3.94 -13.78 3.18
C LYS A 127 4.08 -13.53 4.69
N ASP A 128 4.56 -12.33 5.04
CA ASP A 128 4.62 -11.86 6.40
C ASP A 128 4.29 -10.36 6.46
N ASP A 129 4.28 -9.77 7.64
CA ASP A 129 3.89 -8.37 7.85
C ASP A 129 5.12 -7.42 7.68
N GLN A 130 4.89 -6.17 8.02
CA GLN A 130 5.73 -4.99 7.83
C GLN A 130 7.23 -5.15 8.11
N VAL A 131 8.05 -5.01 7.06
CA VAL A 131 9.53 -4.95 7.15
C VAL A 131 10.08 -3.56 6.86
N VAL A 132 9.42 -2.74 6.06
CA VAL A 132 9.78 -1.33 5.88
C VAL A 132 8.56 -0.47 6.18
N GLN A 133 8.75 0.57 6.96
CA GLN A 133 7.68 1.49 7.32
C GLN A 133 8.18 2.93 7.35
N ILE A 134 7.47 3.83 6.68
CA ILE A 134 7.53 5.27 6.91
C ILE A 134 6.32 5.65 7.77
N LEU A 135 6.57 6.20 8.95
CA LEU A 135 5.55 6.46 9.95
C LEU A 135 5.57 7.93 10.38
N ASN A 136 4.39 8.51 10.55
CA ASN A 136 4.14 9.65 11.43
C ASN A 136 3.03 9.23 12.41
N ASP A 137 3.34 9.11 13.69
CA ASP A 137 2.43 8.75 14.78
C ASP A 137 2.43 9.88 15.80
N GLU A 138 1.30 10.58 15.89
CA GLU A 138 1.11 11.72 16.75
C GLU A 138 0.01 11.43 17.77
N TYR A 139 0.35 11.61 19.04
CA TYR A 139 -0.59 11.51 20.13
C TYR A 139 -0.53 12.76 21.01
N TYR A 140 -1.67 13.41 21.20
CA TYR A 140 -1.81 14.60 22.03
C TYR A 140 -2.73 14.30 23.21
N LYS A 141 -2.27 14.65 24.41
CA LYS A 141 -3.02 14.49 25.66
C LYS A 141 -2.56 15.51 26.69
N ASP A 142 -3.49 16.16 27.39
CA ASP A 142 -3.22 17.06 28.53
C ASP A 142 -2.17 18.15 28.19
N GLY A 143 -2.26 18.74 26.99
CA GLY A 143 -1.30 19.74 26.50
C GLY A 143 0.07 19.20 26.09
N LYS A 144 0.31 17.89 26.19
CA LYS A 144 1.56 17.22 25.81
C LYS A 144 1.42 16.52 24.46
N ALA A 145 2.51 16.52 23.70
CA ALA A 145 2.64 15.81 22.43
C ALA A 145 3.62 14.64 22.57
N TYR A 146 3.22 13.47 22.07
CA TYR A 146 4.01 12.25 21.98
C TYR A 146 4.09 11.86 20.52
N ILE A 147 5.20 12.24 19.87
CA ILE A 147 5.36 12.12 18.43
C ILE A 147 6.47 11.13 18.12
N LYS A 148 6.18 10.12 17.29
CA LYS A 148 7.18 9.29 16.62
C LYS A 148 7.06 9.51 15.13
N ARG A 149 8.14 9.83 14.43
CA ARG A 149 8.15 9.90 12.97
C ARG A 149 9.48 9.49 12.39
N GLY A 150 9.47 8.75 11.29
CA GLY A 150 10.69 8.27 10.69
C GLY A 150 10.50 7.02 9.85
N ILE A 151 11.62 6.38 9.54
CA ILE A 151 11.71 5.14 8.78
C ILE A 151 12.16 4.02 9.72
N SER A 152 11.47 2.90 9.66
CA SER A 152 11.79 1.68 10.41
C SER A 152 12.05 0.54 9.44
N ILE A 153 13.12 -0.22 9.67
CA ILE A 153 13.41 -1.46 8.96
C ILE A 153 13.43 -2.59 9.98
N ASN A 154 12.58 -3.59 9.75
CA ASN A 154 12.48 -4.79 10.54
C ASN A 154 12.90 -6.01 9.70
N GLN A 155 13.28 -7.08 10.38
CA GLN A 155 13.65 -8.33 9.76
C GLN A 155 12.92 -9.48 10.46
N TYR A 156 12.21 -10.29 9.69
CA TYR A 156 11.69 -11.56 10.18
C TYR A 156 12.75 -12.67 10.08
N PRO A 157 12.67 -13.69 10.95
CA PRO A 157 13.44 -14.92 10.80
C PRO A 157 13.19 -15.57 9.43
N ILE A 158 14.23 -16.19 8.86
CA ILE A 158 14.11 -16.91 7.59
C ILE A 158 13.07 -18.02 7.73
N GLY A 159 12.14 -18.08 6.77
CA GLY A 159 11.07 -19.08 6.78
C GLY A 159 9.90 -18.77 7.72
N SER A 160 9.87 -17.56 8.33
CA SER A 160 8.67 -17.11 9.02
C SER A 160 7.48 -17.08 8.06
N ASN A 161 6.30 -17.26 8.64
CA ASN A 161 5.06 -17.26 7.89
C ASN A 161 3.96 -16.75 8.81
N MET A 162 3.30 -15.66 8.41
CA MET A 162 2.31 -14.99 9.25
C MET A 162 1.13 -15.90 9.59
N GLU A 163 0.64 -16.72 8.64
CA GLU A 163 -0.49 -17.63 8.89
C GLU A 163 -0.15 -18.66 9.97
N LYS A 164 1.01 -19.32 9.87
CA LYS A 164 1.49 -20.28 10.88
C LYS A 164 1.66 -19.60 12.24
N ARG A 165 2.26 -18.41 12.29
CA ARG A 165 2.47 -17.67 13.54
C ARG A 165 1.15 -17.22 14.16
N ASN A 166 0.19 -16.74 13.36
CA ASN A 166 -1.14 -16.33 13.82
C ASN A 166 -1.93 -17.51 14.40
N ASN A 167 -1.84 -18.70 13.80
CA ASN A 167 -2.47 -19.90 14.35
C ASN A 167 -1.89 -20.28 15.72
N LYS A 168 -0.58 -20.14 15.93
CA LYS A 168 0.05 -20.33 17.25
C LYS A 168 -0.43 -19.25 18.24
N LEU A 169 -0.42 -17.98 17.83
CA LEU A 169 -0.89 -16.86 18.66
C LEU A 169 -2.36 -17.02 19.08
N MET A 170 -3.23 -17.52 18.21
CA MET A 170 -4.63 -17.76 18.54
C MET A 170 -4.79 -18.79 19.67
N LYS A 171 -4.02 -19.89 19.63
CA LYS A 171 -4.00 -20.90 20.70
C LYS A 171 -3.41 -20.38 22.00
N LEU A 172 -2.39 -19.52 21.93
CA LEU A 172 -1.83 -18.90 23.12
C LEU A 172 -2.81 -17.90 23.75
N ARG A 173 -3.59 -17.18 22.93
CA ARG A 173 -4.58 -16.21 23.40
C ARG A 173 -5.73 -16.84 24.20
N SER A 174 -5.97 -18.15 24.08
CA SER A 174 -6.99 -18.86 24.87
C SER A 174 -6.49 -19.38 26.22
N ILE A 175 -5.21 -19.18 26.57
CA ILE A 175 -4.70 -19.49 27.91
C ILE A 175 -5.35 -18.54 28.90
N GLU A 176 -5.96 -19.05 29.98
CA GLU A 176 -6.65 -18.21 30.98
C GLU A 176 -5.67 -17.39 31.82
N ASP A 177 -4.57 -18.02 32.28
CA ASP A 177 -3.55 -17.34 33.08
C ASP A 177 -2.84 -16.25 32.26
N ASP A 178 -2.94 -15.01 32.74
CA ASP A 178 -2.43 -13.83 32.04
C ASP A 178 -0.91 -13.80 31.94
N GLU A 179 -0.19 -14.25 32.97
CA GLU A 179 1.28 -14.20 33.01
C GLU A 179 1.87 -15.33 32.18
N GLU A 180 1.34 -16.55 32.29
CA GLU A 180 1.70 -17.67 31.43
C GLU A 180 1.42 -17.35 29.95
N ARG A 181 0.26 -16.75 29.65
CA ARG A 181 -0.10 -16.32 28.30
C ARG A 181 0.90 -15.31 27.76
N LYS A 182 1.23 -14.27 28.53
CA LYS A 182 2.22 -13.25 28.12
C LYS A 182 3.59 -13.88 27.89
N GLN A 183 4.05 -14.73 28.82
CA GLN A 183 5.34 -15.39 28.71
C GLN A 183 5.44 -16.20 27.42
N LYS A 184 4.47 -17.08 27.15
CA LYS A 184 4.49 -17.92 25.92
C LYS A 184 4.36 -17.11 24.63
N ILE A 185 3.60 -16.00 24.66
CA ILE A 185 3.53 -15.09 23.51
C ILE A 185 4.89 -14.42 23.28
N ASN A 186 5.56 -13.97 24.33
CA ASN A 186 6.89 -13.37 24.22
C ASN A 186 7.91 -14.38 23.68
N GLU A 187 7.96 -15.60 24.22
CA GLU A 187 8.82 -16.68 23.74
C GLU A 187 8.58 -16.98 22.25
N LEU A 188 7.31 -17.01 21.81
CA LEU A 188 6.99 -17.18 20.39
C LEU A 188 7.51 -16.00 19.55
N MET A 189 7.32 -14.76 20.00
CA MET A 189 7.71 -13.56 19.26
C MET A 189 9.23 -13.34 19.24
N GLU A 190 9.96 -13.77 20.26
CA GLU A 190 11.42 -13.78 20.26
C GLU A 190 11.98 -14.72 19.19
N ASN A 191 11.29 -15.84 18.93
CA ASN A 191 11.71 -16.84 17.96
C ASN A 191 11.19 -16.60 16.54
N GLU A 192 9.97 -16.08 16.38
CA GLU A 192 9.26 -16.00 15.09
C GLU A 192 8.81 -14.58 14.71
N GLY A 193 8.97 -13.62 15.61
CA GLY A 193 8.59 -12.22 15.41
C GLY A 193 9.65 -11.40 14.67
N PRO A 194 9.29 -10.19 14.22
CA PRO A 194 10.23 -9.30 13.58
C PRO A 194 11.16 -8.67 14.62
N VAL A 195 12.43 -8.54 14.28
CA VAL A 195 13.39 -7.71 15.03
C VAL A 195 13.61 -6.40 14.30
N ASN A 196 13.60 -5.27 15.03
CA ASN A 196 13.99 -4.00 14.43
C ASN A 196 15.50 -4.01 14.16
N ARG A 197 15.91 -3.53 12.99
CA ARG A 197 17.32 -3.42 12.58
C ARG A 197 17.79 -1.99 12.50
N LEU A 198 16.90 -1.12 12.06
CA LEU A 198 17.18 0.28 11.87
C LEU A 198 15.93 1.08 12.20
N PHE A 199 16.15 2.20 12.89
CA PHE A 199 15.21 3.30 12.94
C PHE A 199 15.96 4.60 12.66
N ILE A 200 15.41 5.43 11.77
CA ILE A 200 15.89 6.79 11.56
C ILE A 200 14.73 7.77 11.69
N GLY A 201 14.85 8.73 12.60
CA GLY A 201 13.85 9.75 12.83
C GLY A 201 13.71 10.15 14.29
N LYS A 202 12.56 10.72 14.63
CA LYS A 202 12.22 11.21 15.97
C LYS A 202 11.51 10.13 16.78
N THR A 203 11.99 9.87 17.98
CA THR A 203 11.38 8.97 18.97
C THR A 203 10.36 9.71 19.83
N LYS A 204 9.51 8.96 20.56
CA LYS A 204 8.56 9.53 21.53
C LYS A 204 9.25 10.24 22.70
N GLY A 205 10.51 9.89 22.99
CA GLY A 205 11.36 10.52 24.01
C GLY A 205 12.05 11.79 23.52
N ASN A 206 11.56 12.39 22.42
CA ASN A 206 12.09 13.57 21.77
C ASN A 206 13.46 13.48 21.09
N SER A 207 14.23 12.43 21.32
CA SER A 207 15.48 12.19 20.60
C SER A 207 15.26 12.04 19.09
N SER A 208 16.17 12.58 18.29
CA SER A 208 16.14 12.44 16.82
C SER A 208 17.47 11.90 16.34
N GLY A 209 17.45 10.83 15.54
CA GLY A 209 18.70 10.20 15.13
C GLY A 209 18.55 8.89 14.35
N LEU A 210 19.68 8.21 14.22
CA LEU A 210 19.85 6.87 13.67
C LEU A 210 20.10 5.88 14.81
N PHE A 211 19.32 4.81 14.84
CA PHE A 211 19.35 3.77 15.86
C PHE A 211 19.52 2.43 15.16
N LEU A 212 20.60 1.72 15.49
CA LEU A 212 20.99 0.47 14.85
C LEU A 212 20.95 -0.66 15.88
N ALA A 213 20.32 -1.76 15.49
CA ALA A 213 20.15 -2.95 16.31
C ALA A 213 20.84 -4.17 15.70
N GLY A 214 21.25 -5.10 16.56
CA GLY A 214 21.95 -6.32 16.20
C GLY A 214 21.04 -7.42 15.65
N PRO A 215 21.60 -8.61 15.38
CA PRO A 215 20.87 -9.83 15.02
C PRO A 215 19.69 -10.18 15.91
N ASP A 216 19.86 -9.91 17.20
CA ASP A 216 18.94 -10.14 18.32
C ASP A 216 17.94 -8.99 18.53
N GLY A 217 18.01 -7.92 17.73
CA GLY A 217 17.23 -6.70 17.94
C GLY A 217 17.76 -5.81 19.08
N ALA A 218 18.84 -6.21 19.76
CA ALA A 218 19.42 -5.41 20.83
C ALA A 218 20.14 -4.18 20.22
N PRO A 219 20.03 -2.98 20.82
CA PRO A 219 20.75 -1.80 20.38
C PRO A 219 22.26 -2.08 20.30
N LYS A 220 22.92 -1.61 19.22
CA LYS A 220 24.38 -1.71 19.04
C LYS A 220 25.03 -0.35 18.82
N MET A 221 24.33 0.57 18.16
CA MET A 221 24.83 1.92 17.94
C MET A 221 23.67 2.92 17.83
N MET A 222 23.88 4.12 18.34
CA MET A 222 22.96 5.24 18.20
C MET A 222 23.75 6.51 17.85
N ILE A 223 23.26 7.27 16.88
CA ILE A 223 23.75 8.60 16.51
C ILE A 223 22.55 9.53 16.57
N TYR A 224 22.47 10.38 17.59
CA TYR A 224 21.24 11.14 17.85
C TYR A 224 21.52 12.46 18.56
N VAL A 225 20.51 13.33 18.55
CA VAL A 225 20.42 14.50 19.42
C VAL A 225 19.44 14.17 20.54
N ASP A 226 19.86 14.36 21.79
CA ASP A 226 19.02 14.12 22.97
C ASP A 226 17.91 15.19 23.12
N ASP A 227 17.09 15.05 24.15
CA ASP A 227 16.00 16.00 24.44
C ASP A 227 16.48 17.39 24.90
N LYS A 228 17.76 17.52 25.29
CA LYS A 228 18.42 18.77 25.66
C LYS A 228 19.18 19.42 24.49
N GLY A 229 19.24 18.77 23.34
CA GLY A 229 19.94 19.27 22.16
C GLY A 229 21.40 18.83 22.07
N ASN A 230 21.90 17.95 22.95
CA ASN A 230 23.28 17.51 22.90
C ASN A 230 23.45 16.41 21.85
N PRO A 231 24.50 16.47 21.00
CA PRO A 231 24.83 15.40 20.09
C PRO A 231 25.39 14.19 20.85
N LYS A 232 25.02 12.99 20.42
CA LYS A 232 25.43 11.71 21.02
C LYS A 232 25.82 10.71 19.94
N ILE A 233 26.94 10.02 20.14
CA ILE A 233 27.31 8.79 19.41
C ILE A 233 27.58 7.73 20.46
N GLN A 234 26.69 6.77 20.58
CA GLN A 234 26.76 5.74 21.62
C GLN A 234 26.86 4.36 21.01
N THR A 235 27.69 3.50 21.60
CA THR A 235 27.78 2.07 21.27
C THR A 235 27.41 1.22 22.46
N PHE A 236 26.92 0.02 22.20
CA PHE A 236 26.52 -0.94 23.22
C PHE A 236 27.37 -2.20 23.11
N ASN A 237 27.90 -2.67 24.23
CA ASN A 237 28.61 -3.94 24.25
C ASN A 237 27.65 -5.13 24.38
N LYS A 238 28.21 -6.35 24.50
CA LYS A 238 27.42 -7.59 24.62
C LYS A 238 26.53 -7.64 25.88
N ASN A 239 26.90 -6.91 26.94
CA ASN A 239 26.15 -6.84 28.19
C ASN A 239 25.14 -5.67 28.20
N GLY A 240 25.07 -4.89 27.11
CA GLY A 240 24.22 -3.69 27.02
C GLY A 240 24.82 -2.45 27.68
N GLU A 241 26.09 -2.48 28.10
CA GLU A 241 26.75 -1.31 28.65
C GLU A 241 27.03 -0.28 27.55
N ILE A 242 26.77 0.99 27.87
CA ILE A 242 26.84 2.10 26.94
C ILE A 242 28.23 2.74 27.01
N LYS A 243 28.84 2.97 25.84
CA LYS A 243 30.02 3.80 25.69
C LYS A 243 29.69 5.00 24.81
N ASP A 244 29.82 6.21 25.37
CA ASP A 244 29.77 7.46 24.62
C ASP A 244 31.09 7.64 23.85
N LEU A 245 30.99 7.99 22.57
CA LEU A 245 32.12 8.22 21.68
C LEU A 245 32.31 9.70 21.36
N LEU A 246 31.40 10.56 21.80
CA LEU A 246 31.57 12.01 21.74
C LEU A 246 31.96 12.54 23.12
N GLU A 247 33.08 13.27 23.17
CA GLU A 247 33.36 14.23 24.23
C GLU A 247 32.84 15.58 23.70
N VAL A 248 31.81 16.12 24.35
CA VAL A 248 31.28 17.44 24.01
C VAL A 248 31.82 18.40 25.07
N GLU A 249 32.61 19.39 24.64
CA GLU A 249 33.14 20.48 25.47
C GLU A 249 32.04 21.41 25.98
#